data_AF-A0A815ZU95-F1
#
_entry.id   AF-A0A815ZU95-F1
#
_cell.length_a   1.000
_cell.length_b   1.000
_cell.length_c   1.000
_cell.angle_alpha   90.00
_cell.angle_beta   90.00
_cell.angle_gamma   90.00
#
_symmetry.space_group_name_H-M   'P 1'
#
loop_
_entity.id
_entity.type
_entity.pdbx_description
1 polymer ?
#
loop_
_entity_poly.entity_id
_entity_poly.type
_entity_poly.pdbx_seq_one_letter_code
_entity_poly.pdbx_strand_id
1 'polypeptide(L)'
;ITVNIQPSDIIVEAGQSTQFSCNFTGKKRVRRETVTWLKDDQPIAVNQGEIISTSEYPNVTMTVLKIFSSKPSHTGIEVLNPNTQF
;
A
#
# COMPACT_ATOMS: atom_id res chain seq x y z
N ILE A 1 2.10 14.29 -10.73
CA ILE A 1 2.35 13.46 -9.54
C ILE A 1 3.16 12.30 -10.06
N THR A 2 4.35 12.07 -9.52
CA THR A 2 5.18 10.92 -9.89
C THR A 2 4.97 9.88 -8.80
N VAL A 3 4.41 8.75 -9.19
CA VAL A 3 4.22 7.60 -8.31
C VAL A 3 5.42 6.67 -8.53
N ASN A 4 6.28 6.50 -7.53
CA ASN A 4 7.27 5.44 -7.56
C ASN A 4 6.69 4.24 -6.82
N ILE A 5 6.03 3.37 -7.58
CA ILE A 5 5.58 2.08 -7.11
C ILE A 5 6.76 1.15 -7.36
N GLN A 6 7.22 0.44 -6.34
CA GLN A 6 8.17 -0.65 -6.53
C GLN A 6 7.43 -1.98 -6.34
N PRO A 7 6.59 -2.44 -7.30
CA PRO A 7 6.03 -3.77 -7.24
C PRO A 7 7.04 -4.70 -7.90
N SER A 8 7.97 -5.25 -7.13
CA SER A 8 8.59 -6.52 -7.51
C SER A 8 7.63 -7.60 -7.05
N ASP A 9 7.32 -8.58 -7.90
CA ASP A 9 6.60 -9.77 -7.45
C ASP A 9 7.37 -10.38 -6.26
N ILE A 10 6.70 -10.47 -5.10
CA ILE A 10 7.30 -11.03 -3.89
C ILE A 10 6.66 -12.39 -3.64
N ILE A 11 7.48 -13.44 -3.68
CA ILE A 11 7.09 -14.77 -3.22
C ILE A 11 7.48 -14.86 -1.74
N VAL A 12 6.50 -15.14 -0.89
CA VAL A 12 6.67 -15.19 0.57
C VAL A 12 6.19 -16.55 1.06
N GLU A 13 6.95 -17.19 1.93
CA GLU A 13 6.52 -18.43 2.57
C GLU A 13 5.36 -18.17 3.55
N ALA A 14 4.45 -19.13 3.65
CA ALA A 14 3.34 -19.04 4.58
C ALA A 14 3.84 -18.83 6.02
N GLY A 15 3.22 -17.89 6.73
CA GLY A 15 3.60 -17.53 8.10
C GLY A 15 4.70 -16.46 8.21
N GLN A 16 5.43 -16.14 7.13
CA GLN A 16 6.39 -15.04 7.13
C GLN A 16 5.70 -13.68 6.93
N SER A 17 6.35 -12.61 7.36
CA SER A 17 5.87 -11.25 7.16
C SER A 17 6.42 -10.62 5.89
N THR A 18 5.59 -9.87 5.17
CA THR A 18 6.01 -9.07 4.01
C THR A 18 5.64 -7.60 4.15
N GLN A 19 6.32 -6.75 3.39
CA GLN A 19 6.11 -5.31 3.41
C GLN A 19 6.14 -4.74 2.00
N PHE A 20 5.08 -4.00 1.66
CA PHE A 20 4.99 -3.21 0.44
C PHE A 20 5.08 -1.73 0.79
N SER A 21 5.85 -0.99 0.00
CA SER A 21 6.05 0.45 0.19
C SER A 21 5.79 1.19 -1.10
N CYS A 22 5.08 2.31 -1.00
CA CYS A 22 4.86 3.18 -2.14
C CYS A 22 5.07 4.64 -1.74
N ASN A 23 5.62 5.40 -2.68
CA ASN A 23 5.91 6.81 -2.51
C ASN A 23 5.24 7.65 -3.62
N PHE A 24 4.45 8.63 -3.20
CA PHE A 24 3.91 9.68 -4.06
C PHE A 24 4.73 10.95 -3.91
N THR A 25 5.29 11.43 -5.01
CA THR A 25 5.95 12.74 -5.06
C THR A 25 5.14 13.69 -5.95
N GLY A 26 4.87 14.90 -5.49
CA GLY A 26 4.02 15.81 -6.26
C GLY A 26 3.99 17.24 -5.74
N LYS A 27 3.54 18.16 -6.61
CA LYS A 27 3.30 19.58 -6.25
C LYS A 27 2.11 19.76 -5.32
N LYS A 28 1.16 18.82 -5.34
CA LYS A 28 -0.02 18.79 -4.44
C LYS A 28 0.21 17.72 -3.38
N ARG A 29 -0.15 18.03 -2.14
CA ARG A 29 -0.14 17.10 -1.00
C ARG A 29 -1.21 16.02 -1.22
N VAL A 30 -0.80 14.75 -1.22
CA VAL A 30 -1.72 13.60 -1.18
C VAL A 30 -2.04 13.33 0.29
N ARG A 31 -3.32 13.42 0.66
CA ARG A 31 -3.73 13.20 2.06
C ARG A 31 -3.87 11.71 2.34
N ARG A 32 -3.60 11.25 3.55
CA ARG A 32 -3.67 9.83 3.91
C ARG A 32 -5.05 9.22 3.69
N GLU A 33 -6.12 10.01 3.84
CA GLU A 33 -7.49 9.52 3.68
C GLU A 33 -7.82 9.19 2.21
N THR A 34 -7.01 9.70 1.28
CA THR A 34 -7.15 9.44 -0.17
C THR A 34 -6.35 8.25 -0.65
N VAL A 35 -5.57 7.61 0.22
CA VAL A 35 -4.68 6.51 -0.14
C VAL A 35 -5.33 5.18 0.26
N THR A 36 -5.58 4.31 -0.70
CA THR A 36 -6.21 3.00 -0.46
C THR A 36 -5.36 1.90 -1.07
N TRP A 37 -4.96 0.94 -0.23
CA TRP A 37 -4.35 -0.31 -0.68
C TRP A 37 -5.45 -1.25 -1.16
N LEU A 38 -5.28 -1.78 -2.36
CA LEU A 38 -6.18 -2.72 -2.99
C LEU A 38 -5.48 -4.07 -3.12
N LYS A 39 -6.23 -5.14 -2.92
CA LYS A 39 -5.86 -6.50 -3.25
C LYS A 39 -6.92 -7.05 -4.20
N ASP A 40 -6.52 -7.49 -5.39
CA ASP A 40 -7.44 -8.01 -6.40
C ASP A 40 -8.62 -7.04 -6.67
N ASP A 41 -8.29 -5.74 -6.81
CA ASP A 41 -9.21 -4.60 -6.96
C ASP A 41 -10.14 -4.32 -5.76
N GLN A 42 -9.97 -5.01 -4.64
CA GLN A 42 -10.76 -4.81 -3.42
C GLN A 42 -9.94 -4.08 -2.34
N PRO A 43 -10.52 -3.10 -1.61
CA PRO A 43 -9.84 -2.46 -0.50
C PRO A 43 -9.41 -3.46 0.57
N ILE A 44 -8.13 -3.40 0.94
CA ILE A 44 -7.61 -4.19 2.07
C ILE A 44 -8.19 -3.59 3.35
N ALA A 45 -9.10 -4.32 3.98
CA ALA A 45 -9.64 -3.95 5.28
C ALA A 45 -8.63 -4.32 6.38
N VAL A 46 -8.27 -3.36 7.22
CA VAL A 46 -7.28 -3.51 8.31
C VAL A 46 -7.89 -4.34 9.43
N ASN A 47 -8.07 -5.64 9.20
CA ASN A 47 -8.90 -6.46 10.07
C ASN A 47 -8.14 -7.65 10.65
N GLN A 48 -7.17 -8.27 9.96
CA GLN A 48 -6.57 -9.53 10.43
C GLN A 48 -5.14 -9.81 9.92
N GLY A 49 -4.17 -9.05 10.43
CA GLY A 49 -2.73 -9.32 10.21
C GLY A 49 -2.05 -8.36 9.23
N GLU A 50 -2.80 -7.38 8.72
CA GLU A 50 -2.32 -6.27 7.91
C GLU A 50 -2.20 -4.98 8.74
N ILE A 51 -1.16 -4.18 8.49
CA ILE A 51 -1.00 -2.84 9.05
C ILE A 51 -0.68 -1.88 7.90
N ILE A 52 -1.45 -0.79 7.81
CA ILE A 52 -1.19 0.31 6.87
C ILE A 52 -0.66 1.51 7.64
N SER A 53 0.56 1.93 7.33
CA SER A 53 1.20 3.12 7.89
C SER A 53 1.41 4.16 6.79
N THR A 54 0.77 5.33 6.93
CA THR A 54 0.89 6.44 5.98
C THR A 54 1.52 7.65 6.66
N SER A 55 2.60 8.16 6.07
CA SER A 55 3.33 9.37 6.49
C SER A 55 3.20 10.44 5.41
N GLU A 56 2.80 11.63 5.81
CA GLU A 56 2.57 12.76 4.91
C GLU A 56 3.59 13.88 5.14
N TYR A 57 4.19 14.33 4.04
CA TYR A 57 5.06 15.49 3.95
C TYR A 57 4.51 16.45 2.87
N PRO A 58 4.96 17.72 2.81
CA PRO A 58 4.39 18.72 1.91
C PRO A 58 4.33 18.32 0.42
N ASN A 59 5.32 17.56 -0.04
CA ASN A 59 5.51 17.14 -1.42
C ASN A 59 5.67 15.62 -1.58
N VAL A 60 5.61 14.88 -0.48
CA VAL A 60 5.89 13.45 -0.42
C VAL A 60 4.86 12.78 0.48
N THR A 61 4.18 11.75 -0.03
CA THR A 61 3.33 10.89 0.81
C THR A 61 3.85 9.47 0.68
N MET A 62 4.28 8.91 1.80
CA MET A 62 4.79 7.54 1.86
C MET A 62 3.78 6.67 2.56
N THR A 63 3.44 5.52 1.99
CA THR A 63 2.57 4.54 2.63
C THR A 63 3.21 3.17 2.58
N VAL A 64 2.98 2.41 3.63
CA VAL A 64 3.55 1.09 3.84
C VAL A 64 2.42 0.16 4.26
N LEU A 65 2.28 -0.95 3.55
CA LEU A 65 1.47 -2.09 3.94
C LEU A 65 2.39 -3.18 4.49
N LYS A 66 2.11 -3.64 5.70
CA LYS A 66 2.78 -4.79 6.32
C LYS A 66 1.78 -5.91 6.52
N ILE A 67 2.20 -7.14 6.21
CA ILE A 67 1.41 -8.35 6.39
C ILE A 67 2.22 -9.25 7.33
N PHE A 68 1.72 -9.57 8.53
CA PHE A 68 2.51 -10.24 9.59
C PHE A 68 2.44 -11.77 9.58
N SER A 69 1.55 -12.36 8.79
CA SER A 69 1.41 -13.81 8.64
C SER A 69 0.88 -14.11 7.26
N SER A 70 1.78 -14.32 6.30
CA SER A 70 1.41 -14.59 4.92
C SER A 70 0.57 -15.86 4.82
N LYS A 71 -0.61 -15.76 4.21
CA LYS A 71 -1.54 -16.86 3.98
C LYS A 71 -1.77 -17.02 2.48
N PRO A 72 -2.25 -18.18 2.00
CA PRO A 72 -2.68 -18.32 0.62
C PRO A 72 -3.75 -17.29 0.23
N SER A 73 -4.57 -16.83 1.18
CA SER A 73 -5.53 -15.73 0.98
C SER A 73 -4.88 -14.37 0.72
N HIS A 74 -3.60 -14.20 1.02
CA HIS A 74 -2.82 -12.98 0.76
C HIS A 74 -2.24 -12.95 -0.67
N THR A 75 -2.32 -14.05 -1.42
CA THR A 75 -1.92 -14.06 -2.84
C THR A 75 -2.88 -13.23 -3.67
N GLY A 76 -2.36 -12.31 -4.49
CA GLY A 76 -3.16 -11.44 -5.35
C GLY A 76 -2.35 -10.26 -5.89
N ILE A 77 -3.00 -9.44 -6.72
CA ILE A 77 -2.40 -8.19 -7.20
C ILE A 77 -2.63 -7.11 -6.14
N GLU A 78 -1.55 -6.59 -5.58
CA GLU A 78 -1.61 -5.46 -4.65
C GLU A 78 -1.36 -4.14 -5.37
N VAL A 79 -2.39 -3.31 -5.45
CA VAL A 79 -2.36 -2.02 -6.15
C VAL A 79 -2.57 -0.90 -5.14
N LEU A 80 -1.84 0.19 -5.30
CA LEU A 80 -2.10 1.41 -4.55
C LEU A 80 -2.87 2.41 -5.39
N ASN A 81 -4.07 2.79 -4.92
CA ASN A 81 -4.89 3.79 -5.58
C ASN A 81 -4.86 5.13 -4.81
N PRO A 82 -4.18 6.17 -5.32
CA PRO A 82 -4.34 7.53 -4.82
C PRO A 82 -5.63 8.13 -5.40
N ASN A 83 -6.72 8.13 -4.62
CA ASN A 83 -7.96 8.80 -4.99
C ASN A 83 -7.79 10.33 -4.96
N THR A 84 -7.15 10.91 -5.97
CA THR A 84 -7.04 12.37 -6.12
C THR A 84 -8.38 12.92 -6.60
N GLN A 85 -9.26 13.33 -5.68
CA GLN A 85 -10.37 14.21 -6.03
C GLN A 85 -9.78 15.59 -6.39
N PHE A 86 -9.99 16.02 -7.64
CA PHE A 86 -9.49 17.27 -8.19
C PHE A 86 -10.31 18.48 -7.75
#